data_AF-Q7V130-F1
#
_entry.id   AF-Q7V130-F1
#
_cell.length_a   1.000
_cell.length_b   1.000
_cell.length_c   1.000
_cell.angle_alpha   90.00
_cell.angle_beta   90.00
_cell.angle_gamma   90.00
#
_symmetry.space_group_name_H-M   'P 1'
#
loop_
_entity.id
_entity.type
_entity.pdbx_description
1 polymer ?
#
loop_
_entity_poly.entity_id
_entity_poly.type
_entity_poly.pdbx_seq_one_letter_code
_entity_poly.pdbx_strand_id
1 'polypeptide(L)'
;MTQRHFFVTTSSSSAAEKTLKTKIWKRVFIVCMILLISGSFFYFNHEENNTYILKTLELNGSVKEGDTLFKMNCVGCHGITARGLVGPDLQSITMRLNDAEIIKQVIEGVTPPMPSFEIDPQNMSNLLTYLHSL
;
A
#
# COMPACT_ATOMS: atom_id res chain seq x y z
N MET A 1 -18.45 49.54 -64.60
CA MET A 1 -19.03 49.08 -63.31
C MET A 1 -18.76 47.59 -63.20
N THR A 2 -17.81 47.09 -62.40
CA THR A 2 -17.88 46.89 -60.93
C THR A 2 -19.14 46.10 -60.50
N GLN A 3 -19.12 45.02 -59.71
CA GLN A 3 -18.07 44.22 -59.04
C GLN A 3 -18.67 42.78 -58.87
N ARG A 4 -18.05 41.72 -58.32
CA ARG A 4 -16.88 41.52 -57.42
C ARG A 4 -16.40 40.05 -57.59
N HIS A 5 -15.15 39.73 -57.24
CA HIS A 5 -14.78 38.33 -56.93
C HIS A 5 -15.33 37.94 -55.54
N PHE A 6 -15.95 36.77 -55.41
CA PHE A 6 -16.20 36.13 -54.11
C PHE A 6 -15.41 34.81 -54.04
N PHE A 7 -14.16 34.91 -53.61
CA PHE A 7 -13.29 33.74 -53.41
C PHE A 7 -13.61 33.15 -52.04
N VAL A 8 -14.36 32.05 -51.99
CA VAL A 8 -14.75 31.40 -50.73
C VAL A 8 -13.52 30.80 -50.05
N THR A 9 -13.18 31.30 -48.86
CA THR A 9 -11.94 30.97 -48.14
C THR A 9 -12.03 29.66 -47.34
N THR A 10 -12.15 28.52 -48.01
CA THR A 10 -12.18 27.18 -47.38
C THR A 10 -10.78 26.60 -47.12
N SER A 11 -9.90 27.34 -46.42
CA SER A 11 -8.52 26.89 -46.15
C SER A 11 -8.04 27.06 -44.70
N SER A 12 -8.62 27.96 -43.91
CA SER A 12 -8.16 28.25 -42.53
C SER A 12 -8.56 27.17 -41.50
N SER A 13 -9.79 26.66 -41.59
CA SER A 13 -10.35 25.72 -40.59
C SER A 13 -9.55 24.41 -40.45
N SER A 14 -9.11 23.81 -41.56
CA SER A 14 -8.46 22.49 -41.56
C SER A 14 -7.10 22.50 -40.85
N ALA A 15 -6.34 23.61 -40.90
CA ALA A 15 -5.05 23.72 -40.20
C ALA A 15 -5.25 23.91 -38.68
N ALA A 16 -6.26 24.68 -38.27
CA ALA A 16 -6.64 24.85 -36.88
C ALA A 16 -7.16 23.53 -36.26
N GLU A 17 -8.01 22.79 -36.98
CA GLU A 17 -8.50 21.48 -36.52
C GLU A 17 -7.36 20.48 -36.34
N LYS A 18 -6.45 20.37 -37.32
CA LYS A 18 -5.27 19.48 -37.24
C LYS A 18 -4.38 19.82 -36.04
N THR A 19 -4.04 21.10 -35.85
CA THR A 19 -3.20 21.51 -34.72
C THR A 19 -3.87 21.32 -33.36
N LEU A 20 -5.20 21.49 -33.28
CA LEU A 20 -5.98 21.16 -32.09
C LEU A 20 -6.01 19.65 -31.81
N LYS A 21 -6.28 18.81 -32.83
CA LYS A 21 -6.22 17.34 -32.73
C LYS A 21 -4.85 16.86 -32.23
N THR A 22 -3.75 17.36 -32.80
CA THR A 22 -2.40 16.97 -32.37
C THR A 22 -2.08 17.43 -30.94
N LYS A 23 -2.58 18.61 -30.51
CA LYS A 23 -2.44 19.07 -29.12
C LYS A 23 -3.26 18.22 -28.14
N ILE A 24 -4.50 17.86 -28.50
CA ILE A 24 -5.35 16.97 -27.70
C ILE A 24 -4.71 15.59 -27.58
N TRP A 25 -4.27 15.00 -28.69
CA TRP A 25 -3.67 13.67 -28.70
C TRP A 25 -2.37 13.61 -27.89
N LYS A 26 -1.52 14.65 -27.96
CA LYS A 26 -0.35 14.79 -27.08
C LYS A 26 -0.73 14.86 -25.59
N ARG A 27 -1.79 15.60 -25.23
CA ARG A 27 -2.28 15.66 -23.85
C ARG A 27 -2.81 14.31 -23.35
N VAL A 28 -3.61 13.63 -24.17
CA VAL A 28 -4.11 12.27 -23.87
C VAL A 28 -2.94 11.30 -23.68
N PHE A 29 -1.95 11.31 -24.56
CA PHE A 29 -0.77 10.47 -24.45
C PHE A 29 0.02 10.72 -23.16
N ILE A 30 0.24 11.99 -22.78
CA ILE A 30 0.91 12.36 -21.52
C ILE A 30 0.11 11.85 -20.31
N VAL A 31 -1.22 12.04 -20.29
CA VAL A 31 -2.08 11.57 -19.20
C VAL A 31 -2.06 10.04 -19.09
N CYS A 32 -2.15 9.32 -20.22
CA CYS A 32 -2.02 7.86 -20.24
C CYS A 32 -0.66 7.40 -19.70
N MET A 33 0.45 8.05 -20.08
CA MET A 33 1.77 7.72 -19.56
C MET A 33 1.87 7.97 -18.06
N ILE A 34 1.33 9.08 -17.54
CA ILE A 34 1.28 9.35 -16.10
C ILE A 34 0.49 8.27 -15.37
N LEU A 35 -0.72 7.91 -15.86
CA LEU A 35 -1.55 6.86 -15.27
C LEU A 35 -0.86 5.49 -15.25
N LEU A 36 -0.19 5.13 -16.34
CA LEU A 36 0.60 3.90 -16.43
C LEU A 36 1.78 3.91 -15.45
N ILE A 37 2.50 5.03 -15.31
CA ILE A 37 3.62 5.15 -14.36
C ILE A 37 3.12 5.07 -12.91
N SER A 38 2.02 5.77 -12.56
CA SER A 38 1.44 5.69 -11.21
C SER A 38 0.89 4.29 -10.90
N GLY A 39 0.27 3.64 -11.89
CA GLY A 39 -0.23 2.27 -11.76
C GLY A 39 0.90 1.27 -11.55
N SER A 40 1.96 1.35 -12.36
CA SER A 40 3.16 0.52 -12.20
C SER A 40 3.84 0.74 -10.85
N PHE A 41 3.98 1.99 -10.40
CA PHE A 41 4.55 2.29 -9.09
C PHE A 41 3.72 1.66 -7.96
N PHE A 42 2.40 1.85 -7.97
CA PHE A 42 1.51 1.26 -6.97
C PHE A 42 1.55 -0.28 -6.99
N TYR A 43 1.61 -0.88 -8.17
CA TYR A 43 1.74 -2.33 -8.34
C TYR A 43 3.06 -2.87 -7.76
N PHE A 44 4.19 -2.25 -8.07
CA PHE A 44 5.51 -2.65 -7.54
C PHE A 44 5.58 -2.59 -6.01
N ASN A 45 5.00 -1.56 -5.38
CA ASN A 45 4.97 -1.45 -3.92
C ASN A 45 4.08 -2.53 -3.27
N HIS A 46 3.10 -3.09 -3.98
CA HIS A 46 2.23 -4.14 -3.45
C HIS A 46 2.86 -5.55 -3.50
N GLU A 47 3.87 -5.78 -4.33
CA GLU A 47 4.49 -7.10 -4.52
C GLU A 47 5.42 -7.51 -3.35
N GLU A 48 6.06 -6.52 -2.71
CA GLU A 48 7.01 -6.75 -1.60
C GLU A 48 6.30 -7.24 -0.32
N ASN A 49 5.22 -6.59 0.10
CA ASN A 49 4.48 -6.97 1.33
C ASN A 49 3.94 -8.40 1.25
N ASN A 50 3.48 -8.84 0.07
CA ASN A 50 3.04 -10.23 -0.15
C ASN A 50 4.20 -11.22 -0.01
N THR A 51 5.38 -10.90 -0.55
CA THR A 51 6.58 -11.73 -0.42
C THR A 51 7.05 -11.85 1.04
N TYR A 52 6.96 -10.76 1.82
CA TYR A 52 7.27 -10.76 3.25
C TYR A 52 6.31 -11.62 4.06
N ILE A 53 5.00 -11.47 3.84
CA ILE A 53 3.96 -12.24 4.53
C ILE A 53 4.14 -13.73 4.25
N LEU A 54 4.28 -14.14 2.98
CA LEU A 54 4.47 -15.55 2.61
C LEU A 54 5.71 -16.16 3.30
N LYS A 55 6.87 -15.49 3.23
CA LYS A 55 8.08 -15.95 3.94
C LYS A 55 7.88 -16.09 5.45
N THR A 56 7.13 -15.18 6.06
CA THR A 56 6.84 -15.23 7.51
C THR A 56 6.01 -16.46 7.86
N LEU A 57 4.98 -16.77 7.05
CA LEU A 57 4.06 -17.88 7.28
C LEU A 57 4.67 -19.26 6.97
N GLU A 58 5.71 -19.32 6.13
CA GLU A 58 6.48 -20.55 5.85
C GLU A 58 7.50 -20.91 6.94
N LEU A 59 7.81 -19.98 7.86
CA LEU A 59 8.80 -20.19 8.93
C LEU A 59 8.16 -20.75 10.20
N ASN A 60 8.93 -21.59 10.90
CA ASN A 60 8.55 -22.08 12.23
C ASN A 60 8.96 -21.06 13.29
N GLY A 61 7.98 -20.52 14.02
CA GLY A 61 8.22 -19.57 15.09
C GLY A 61 8.39 -20.20 16.47
N SER A 62 9.00 -19.45 17.38
CA SER A 62 9.29 -19.81 18.76
C SER A 62 8.51 -18.91 19.72
N VAL A 63 7.56 -19.49 20.49
CA VAL A 63 6.75 -18.78 21.50
C VAL A 63 7.64 -17.98 22.48
N LYS A 64 8.78 -18.56 22.87
CA LYS A 64 9.73 -17.93 23.81
C LYS A 64 10.41 -16.69 23.22
N GLU A 65 10.78 -16.74 21.95
CA GLU A 65 11.36 -15.58 21.25
C GLU A 65 10.29 -14.53 20.97
N GLY A 66 9.07 -14.93 20.59
CA GLY A 66 7.93 -14.03 20.43
C GLY A 66 7.54 -13.30 21.71
N ASP A 67 7.48 -14.00 22.84
CA ASP A 67 7.27 -13.41 24.17
C ASP A 67 8.35 -12.37 24.52
N THR A 68 9.61 -12.67 24.18
CA THR A 68 10.74 -11.76 24.39
C THR A 68 10.60 -10.51 23.51
N LEU A 69 10.29 -10.67 22.23
CA LEU A 69 10.03 -9.56 21.29
C LEU A 69 8.85 -8.68 21.73
N PHE A 70 7.75 -9.31 22.17
CA PHE A 70 6.58 -8.62 22.68
C PHE A 70 6.90 -7.79 23.93
N LYS A 71 7.68 -8.36 24.86
CA LYS A 71 8.15 -7.68 26.08
C LYS A 71 9.10 -6.52 25.83
N MET A 72 9.87 -6.56 24.74
CA MET A 72 10.75 -5.45 24.38
C MET A 72 10.01 -4.30 23.67
N ASN A 73 9.01 -4.61 22.84
CA ASN A 73 8.46 -3.63 21.88
C ASN A 73 6.97 -3.28 22.09
N CYS A 74 6.16 -4.20 22.64
CA CYS A 74 4.69 -4.10 22.57
C CYS A 74 4.02 -3.83 23.94
N VAL A 75 4.61 -4.31 25.03
CA VAL A 75 4.02 -4.20 26.39
C VAL A 75 3.82 -2.76 26.88
N GLY A 76 4.56 -1.79 26.33
CA GLY A 76 4.38 -0.36 26.64
C GLY A 76 2.98 0.17 26.27
N CYS A 77 2.32 -0.44 25.28
CA CYS A 77 0.96 -0.10 24.88
C CYS A 77 -0.05 -1.21 25.17
N HIS A 78 0.31 -2.49 25.05
CA HIS A 78 -0.61 -3.62 25.22
C HIS A 78 -0.53 -4.30 26.60
N GLY A 79 0.35 -3.82 27.49
CA GLY A 79 0.51 -4.35 28.85
C GLY A 79 1.28 -5.67 28.92
N ILE A 80 1.87 -5.97 30.08
CA ILE A 80 2.73 -7.15 30.30
C ILE A 80 2.00 -8.51 30.18
N THR A 81 0.68 -8.51 30.27
CA THR A 81 -0.17 -9.70 30.06
C THR A 81 -1.01 -9.62 28.78
N ALA A 82 -0.63 -8.75 27.85
CA ALA A 82 -1.32 -8.48 26.58
C ALA A 82 -2.79 -8.01 26.67
N ARG A 83 -3.34 -7.82 27.89
CA ARG A 83 -4.73 -7.38 28.16
C ARG A 83 -5.04 -5.90 27.88
N GLY A 84 -4.14 -5.20 27.20
CA GLY A 84 -4.27 -3.77 26.89
C GLY A 84 -3.77 -2.85 28.01
N LEU A 85 -3.50 -1.60 27.63
CA LEU A 85 -3.17 -0.50 28.54
C LEU A 85 -3.49 0.85 27.90
N VAL A 86 -2.84 1.12 26.77
CA VAL A 86 -3.12 2.25 25.85
C VAL A 86 -3.65 1.71 24.52
N GLY A 87 -3.02 0.64 24.03
CA GLY A 87 -3.55 -0.21 22.96
C GLY A 87 -4.55 -1.25 23.51
N PRO A 88 -5.34 -1.87 22.61
CA PRO A 88 -6.37 -2.84 22.98
C PRO A 88 -5.80 -4.16 23.56
N ASP A 89 -6.70 -4.93 24.15
CA ASP A 89 -6.48 -6.33 24.53
C ASP A 89 -6.15 -7.19 23.29
N LEU A 90 -5.10 -7.99 23.38
CA LEU A 90 -4.63 -8.92 22.34
C LEU A 90 -4.86 -10.40 22.70
N GLN A 91 -5.47 -10.69 23.85
CA GLN A 91 -5.92 -12.05 24.17
C GLN A 91 -6.85 -12.54 23.06
N SER A 92 -6.55 -13.72 22.53
CA SER A 92 -7.29 -14.38 21.45
C SER A 92 -7.45 -13.48 20.21
N ILE A 93 -6.45 -12.64 19.90
CA ILE A 93 -6.44 -11.77 18.72
C ILE A 93 -6.60 -12.56 17.41
N THR A 94 -6.08 -13.78 17.37
CA THR A 94 -6.18 -14.72 16.24
C THR A 94 -7.60 -15.26 15.99
N MET A 95 -8.55 -15.03 16.91
CA MET A 95 -9.98 -15.25 16.67
C MET A 95 -10.67 -14.06 15.98
N ARG A 96 -10.00 -12.89 15.93
CA ARG A 96 -10.55 -11.63 15.41
C ARG A 96 -9.88 -11.16 14.12
N LEU A 97 -8.60 -11.50 13.93
CA LEU A 97 -7.78 -11.19 12.77
C LEU A 97 -7.05 -12.46 12.32
N ASN A 98 -6.86 -12.61 11.02
CA ASN A 98 -5.98 -13.66 10.47
C ASN A 98 -4.50 -13.22 10.48
N ASP A 99 -3.60 -14.18 10.30
CA ASP A 99 -2.16 -13.95 10.42
C ASP A 99 -1.63 -12.85 9.48
N ALA A 100 -2.13 -12.77 8.24
CA ALA A 100 -1.72 -11.72 7.31
C ALA A 100 -2.22 -10.32 7.75
N GLU A 101 -3.41 -10.24 8.36
CA GLU A 101 -3.91 -9.00 8.97
C GLU A 101 -3.10 -8.58 10.19
N ILE A 102 -2.70 -9.54 11.04
CA ILE A 102 -1.84 -9.30 12.20
C ILE A 102 -0.45 -8.81 11.75
N ILE A 103 0.19 -9.52 10.82
CA ILE A 103 1.49 -9.12 10.25
C ILE A 103 1.39 -7.70 9.67
N LYS A 104 0.36 -7.42 8.87
CA LYS A 104 0.12 -6.11 8.26
C LYS A 104 -0.07 -5.01 9.32
N GLN A 105 -0.87 -5.27 10.35
CA GLN A 105 -1.10 -4.31 11.45
C GLN A 105 0.20 -3.96 12.20
N VAL A 106 1.13 -4.91 12.32
CA VAL A 106 2.44 -4.67 12.97
C VAL A 106 3.41 -3.91 12.05
N ILE A 107 3.55 -4.30 10.78
CA ILE A 107 4.53 -3.65 9.88
C ILE A 107 4.05 -2.31 9.32
N GLU A 108 2.74 -2.11 9.12
CA GLU A 108 2.19 -0.85 8.56
C GLU A 108 1.63 0.11 9.64
N GLY A 109 1.37 -0.35 10.87
CA GLY A 109 0.79 0.50 11.92
C GLY A 109 -0.62 1.02 11.60
N VAL A 110 -1.45 0.19 10.95
CA VAL A 110 -2.75 0.57 10.32
C VAL A 110 -3.74 1.30 11.25
N THR A 111 -3.56 1.24 12.56
CA THR A 111 -4.43 1.83 13.58
C THR A 111 -3.67 2.88 14.41
N PRO A 112 -3.59 4.16 13.99
CA PRO A 112 -2.92 5.22 14.76
C PRO A 112 -3.50 5.34 16.18
N PRO A 113 -2.67 5.60 17.22
CA PRO A 113 -1.25 5.97 17.15
C PRO A 113 -0.28 4.77 17.19
N MET A 114 -0.72 3.54 16.90
CA MET A 114 0.19 2.39 16.83
C MET A 114 1.26 2.62 15.75
N PRO A 115 2.56 2.56 16.08
CA PRO A 115 3.62 2.73 15.09
C PRO A 115 3.76 1.49 14.20
N SER A 116 4.35 1.69 13.03
CA SER A 116 4.92 0.63 12.18
C SER A 116 6.20 0.07 12.80
N PHE A 117 6.42 -1.24 12.71
CA PHE A 117 7.64 -1.90 13.19
C PHE A 117 8.40 -2.58 12.04
N GLU A 118 9.70 -2.29 11.92
CA GLU A 118 10.62 -3.05 11.07
C GLU A 118 11.05 -4.32 11.81
N ILE A 119 10.59 -5.48 11.33
CA ILE A 119 10.86 -6.81 11.90
C ILE A 119 11.18 -7.76 10.76
N ASP A 120 12.21 -8.59 10.86
CA ASP A 120 12.49 -9.62 9.84
C ASP A 120 11.46 -10.78 9.89
N PRO A 121 11.32 -11.59 8.81
CA PRO A 121 10.32 -12.65 8.76
C PRO A 121 10.41 -13.71 9.87
N GLN A 122 11.60 -14.03 10.40
CA GLN A 122 11.73 -15.03 11.46
C GLN A 122 11.27 -14.44 12.80
N ASN A 123 11.66 -13.21 13.11
CA ASN A 123 11.18 -12.53 14.32
C ASN A 123 9.67 -12.22 14.24
N MET A 124 9.11 -11.97 13.06
CA MET A 124 7.66 -11.87 12.89
C MET A 124 6.95 -13.21 13.08
N SER A 125 7.50 -14.32 12.54
CA SER A 125 6.96 -15.67 12.79
C SER A 125 7.00 -16.04 14.27
N ASN A 126 8.09 -15.69 14.97
CA ASN A 126 8.22 -15.82 16.42
C ASN A 126 7.11 -15.03 17.15
N LEU A 127 6.94 -13.74 16.83
CA LEU A 127 5.90 -12.88 17.42
C LEU A 127 4.49 -13.43 17.16
N LEU A 128 4.18 -13.81 15.93
CA LEU A 128 2.91 -14.39 15.54
C LEU A 128 2.62 -15.68 16.33
N THR A 129 3.61 -16.57 16.44
CA THR A 129 3.48 -17.83 17.21
C THR A 129 3.21 -17.57 18.70
N TYR A 130 3.78 -16.49 19.26
CA TYR A 130 3.43 -16.05 20.61
C TYR A 130 1.99 -15.50 20.70
N LEU A 131 1.55 -14.68 19.74
CA LEU A 131 0.18 -14.15 19.71
C LEU A 131 -0.89 -15.26 19.56
N HIS A 132 -0.55 -16.38 18.90
CA HIS A 132 -1.38 -17.60 18.87
C HIS A 132 -1.50 -18.31 20.23
N SER A 133 -0.62 -18.03 21.18
CA SER A 133 -0.62 -18.63 22.52
C SER A 133 -1.39 -17.83 23.60
N LEU A 134 -1.99 -16.69 23.22
CA LEU A 134 -2.65 -15.73 24.12
C LEU A 134 -4.17 -15.94 24.28
#